data_AF-X0V3P2-F1
#
_entry.id   AF-X0V3P2-F1
#
_cell.length_a   1.000
_cell.length_b   1.000
_cell.length_c   1.000
_cell.angle_alpha   90.00
_cell.angle_beta   90.00
_cell.angle_gamma   90.00
#
_symmetry.space_group_name_H-M   'P 1'
#
loop_
_entity.id
_entity.type
_entity.pdbx_description
1 polymer ?
#
loop_
_entity_poly.entity_id
_entity_poly.type
_entity_poly.pdbx_seq_one_letter_code
_entity_poly.pdbx_strand_id
1 'polypeptide(L)'
;MNKATITVEPGSRQALRHTVVDLLDRFSVVILAFLVLLVIPLSLDVFRLGLAAKYLCFAFPAVGIVLIWGYGGILSFGQGVFFGMGSYMMAMFLKLESAANPDSSSSTALSAYFGAAGLPDFMVWNSVEELPWFWEPFHYAWVTIPA
;
A
#
# COMPACT_ATOMS: atom_id res chain seq x y z
N MET A 1 -39.33 -0.46 57.09
CA MET A 1 -37.90 -0.55 56.70
C MET A 1 -37.85 -0.62 55.18
N ASN A 2 -37.72 0.54 54.54
CA ASN A 2 -37.86 0.69 53.09
C ASN A 2 -36.49 0.46 52.42
N LYS A 3 -36.39 -0.49 51.50
CA LYS A 3 -35.18 -0.71 50.70
C LYS A 3 -35.06 0.45 49.70
N ALA A 4 -34.06 1.29 49.87
CA ALA A 4 -33.70 2.31 48.88
C ALA A 4 -33.09 1.62 47.65
N THR A 5 -33.94 1.27 46.70
CA THR A 5 -33.56 0.85 45.35
C THR A 5 -32.95 2.06 44.64
N ILE A 6 -31.62 2.06 44.49
CA ILE A 6 -30.88 3.07 43.73
C ILE A 6 -31.22 2.90 42.25
N THR A 7 -32.18 3.67 41.75
CA THR A 7 -32.46 3.82 40.32
C THR A 7 -31.37 4.69 39.71
N VAL A 8 -30.33 4.08 39.14
CA VAL A 8 -29.31 4.80 38.36
C VAL A 8 -29.92 5.19 37.02
N GLU A 9 -30.11 6.48 36.78
CA GLU A 9 -30.68 6.99 35.52
C GLU A 9 -29.77 6.65 34.32
N PRO A 10 -30.34 6.16 33.20
CA PRO A 10 -29.58 5.75 32.01
C PRO A 10 -28.73 6.88 31.39
N GLY A 11 -29.12 8.15 31.55
CA GLY A 11 -28.40 9.32 31.02
C GLY A 11 -27.05 9.60 31.71
N SER A 12 -26.92 9.27 33.00
CA SER A 12 -25.69 9.55 33.76
C SER A 12 -24.50 8.70 33.30
N ARG A 13 -24.74 7.41 33.00
CA ARG A 13 -23.68 6.49 32.52
C ARG A 13 -23.17 6.86 31.13
N GLN A 14 -24.02 7.42 30.29
CA GLN A 14 -23.68 7.78 28.92
C GLN A 14 -22.90 9.10 28.89
N ALA A 15 -23.33 10.09 29.69
CA ALA A 15 -22.60 11.35 29.87
C ALA A 15 -21.21 11.12 30.50
N LEU A 16 -21.11 10.29 31.54
CA LEU A 16 -19.83 9.91 32.14
C LEU A 16 -18.91 9.20 31.13
N ARG A 17 -19.44 8.32 30.27
CA ARG A 17 -18.64 7.68 29.21
C ARG A 17 -18.05 8.70 28.24
N HIS A 18 -18.83 9.68 27.79
CA HIS A 18 -18.32 10.72 26.88
C HIS A 18 -17.23 11.57 27.55
N THR A 19 -17.47 12.07 28.77
CA THR A 19 -16.46 12.86 29.50
C THR A 19 -15.17 12.08 29.75
N VAL A 20 -15.26 10.79 30.09
CA VAL A 20 -14.09 9.94 30.30
C VAL A 20 -13.34 9.69 28.98
N VAL A 21 -14.06 9.42 27.88
CA VAL A 21 -13.44 9.23 26.57
C VAL A 21 -12.75 10.50 26.09
N ASP A 22 -13.39 11.67 26.23
CA ASP A 22 -12.81 12.95 25.83
C ASP A 22 -11.54 13.30 26.65
N LEU A 23 -11.54 12.98 27.94
CA LEU A 23 -10.36 13.11 28.80
C LEU A 23 -9.25 12.13 28.40
N LEU A 24 -9.60 10.88 28.10
CA LEU A 24 -8.65 9.87 27.64
C LEU A 24 -8.03 10.27 26.30
N ASP A 25 -8.80 10.78 25.36
CA ASP A 25 -8.29 11.26 24.07
C ASP A 25 -7.33 12.44 24.26
N ARG A 26 -7.68 13.38 25.16
CA ARG A 26 -6.84 14.55 25.45
C ARG A 26 -5.51 14.19 26.12
N PHE A 27 -5.48 13.18 26.98
CA PHE A 27 -4.26 12.73 27.66
C PHE A 27 -3.65 11.46 27.04
N SER A 28 -4.15 11.01 25.90
CA SER A 28 -3.80 9.73 25.26
C SER A 28 -2.29 9.54 25.09
N VAL A 29 -1.59 10.56 24.58
CA VAL A 29 -0.14 10.53 24.37
C VAL A 29 0.63 10.40 25.69
N VAL A 30 0.19 11.10 26.74
CA VAL A 30 0.82 11.04 28.06
C VAL A 30 0.61 9.68 28.71
N ILE A 31 -0.60 9.14 28.58
CA ILE A 31 -0.94 7.80 29.08
C ILE A 31 -0.12 6.74 28.35
N LEU A 32 0.00 6.85 27.02
CA LEU A 32 0.82 5.94 26.22
C LEU A 32 2.30 6.00 26.63
N ALA A 33 2.86 7.21 26.79
CA ALA A 33 4.24 7.40 27.23
C ALA A 33 4.48 6.80 28.62
N PHE A 34 3.55 7.00 29.56
CA PHE A 34 3.61 6.41 30.89
C PHE A 34 3.57 4.88 30.85
N LEU A 35 2.69 4.29 30.04
CA LEU A 35 2.59 2.86 29.87
C LEU A 35 3.91 2.27 29.31
N VAL A 36 4.45 2.87 28.26
CA VAL A 36 5.65 2.36 27.58
C VAL A 36 6.92 2.55 28.42
N LEU A 37 7.09 3.71 29.07
CA LEU A 37 8.32 4.06 29.79
C LEU A 37 8.33 3.62 31.25
N LEU A 38 7.17 3.44 31.88
CA LEU A 38 7.09 3.08 33.29
C LEU A 38 6.48 1.70 33.49
N VAL A 39 5.31 1.42 32.92
CA VAL A 39 4.59 0.17 33.21
C VAL A 39 5.28 -1.04 32.59
N ILE A 40 5.70 -0.97 31.33
CA ILE A 40 6.40 -2.07 30.64
C ILE A 40 7.69 -2.49 31.37
N PRO A 41 8.64 -1.57 31.68
CA PRO A 41 9.88 -1.98 32.33
C PRO A 41 9.71 -2.45 33.79
N LEU A 42 8.72 -1.95 34.53
CA LEU A 42 8.48 -2.41 35.91
C LEU A 42 7.70 -3.74 35.99
N SER A 43 6.96 -4.11 34.96
CA SER A 43 6.11 -5.32 34.97
C SER A 43 6.73 -6.53 34.26
N LEU A 44 7.73 -6.33 33.39
CA LEU A 44 8.36 -7.39 32.60
C LEU A 44 9.77 -7.75 33.11
N ASP A 45 10.09 -9.04 33.03
CA ASP A 45 11.46 -9.57 33.19
C ASP A 45 12.36 -9.13 32.02
N VAL A 46 13.68 -9.05 32.24
CA VAL A 46 14.70 -8.59 31.28
C VAL A 46 14.58 -9.26 29.91
N PHE A 47 14.33 -10.57 29.86
CA PHE A 47 14.16 -11.29 28.59
C PHE A 47 12.93 -10.81 27.81
N ARG A 48 11.79 -10.67 28.50
CA ARG A 48 10.52 -10.24 27.88
C ARG A 48 10.57 -8.76 27.50
N LEU A 49 11.27 -7.94 28.27
CA LEU A 49 11.48 -6.53 27.98
C LEU A 49 12.24 -6.33 26.66
N GLY A 50 13.30 -7.12 26.42
CA GLY A 50 14.01 -7.10 25.14
C GLY A 50 13.14 -7.52 23.95
N LEU A 51 12.28 -8.52 24.15
CA LEU A 51 11.33 -8.97 23.12
C LEU A 51 10.24 -7.92 22.85
N ALA A 52 9.71 -7.29 23.90
CA ALA A 52 8.72 -6.22 23.80
C ALA A 52 9.28 -5.01 23.03
N ALA A 53 10.52 -4.60 23.31
CA ALA A 53 11.20 -3.55 22.55
C ALA A 53 11.30 -3.92 21.06
N LYS A 54 11.71 -5.17 20.75
CA LYS A 54 11.78 -5.66 19.37
C LYS A 54 10.43 -5.62 18.65
N TYR A 55 9.36 -6.05 19.32
CA TYR A 55 8.00 -5.99 18.75
C TYR A 55 7.51 -4.55 18.59
N LEU A 56 7.84 -3.65 19.51
CA LEU A 56 7.51 -2.23 19.39
C LEU A 56 8.20 -1.61 18.16
N CYS A 57 9.47 -1.95 17.91
CA CYS A 57 10.18 -1.54 16.70
C CYS A 57 9.47 -2.02 15.42
N PHE A 58 8.94 -3.25 15.40
CA PHE A 58 8.18 -3.77 14.26
C PHE A 58 6.75 -3.20 14.16
N ALA A 59 6.18 -2.69 15.25
CA ALA A 59 4.86 -2.07 15.25
C ALA A 59 4.84 -0.74 14.49
N PHE A 60 5.91 0.07 14.56
CA PHE A 60 5.98 1.36 13.84
C PHE A 60 5.76 1.23 12.32
N PRO A 61 6.47 0.37 11.57
CA PRO A 61 6.22 0.21 10.14
C PRO A 61 4.83 -0.38 9.86
N ALA A 62 4.32 -1.27 10.71
CA ALA A 62 2.96 -1.80 10.56
C ALA A 62 1.89 -0.71 10.69
N VAL A 63 2.01 0.17 11.70
CA VAL A 63 1.13 1.34 11.86
C VAL A 63 1.29 2.29 10.68
N GLY A 64 2.51 2.52 10.19
CA GLY A 64 2.75 3.33 8.99
C GLY A 64 1.99 2.84 7.77
N ILE A 65 1.96 1.53 7.53
CA ILE A 65 1.19 0.93 6.41
C ILE A 65 -0.32 1.15 6.61
N VAL A 66 -0.83 0.95 7.82
CA VAL A 66 -2.25 1.18 8.15
C VAL A 66 -2.62 2.64 7.96
N LEU A 67 -1.75 3.59 8.30
CA LEU A 67 -2.01 5.01 8.10
C LEU A 67 -2.02 5.38 6.62
N ILE A 68 -1.03 4.93 5.83
CA ILE A 68 -0.93 5.30 4.40
C ILE A 68 -2.12 4.74 3.61
N TRP A 69 -2.42 3.45 3.79
CA TRP A 69 -3.46 2.79 3.00
C TRP A 69 -4.84 2.88 3.66
N GLY A 70 -4.94 2.66 4.96
CA GLY A 70 -6.20 2.66 5.68
C GLY A 70 -6.78 4.05 5.89
N TYR A 71 -5.97 5.02 6.36
CA TYR A 71 -6.44 6.40 6.56
C TYR A 71 -6.21 7.28 5.33
N GLY A 72 -5.03 7.18 4.71
CA GLY A 72 -4.65 7.99 3.56
C GLY A 72 -5.27 7.53 2.23
N GLY A 73 -5.72 6.28 2.13
CA GLY A 73 -6.28 5.74 0.89
C GLY A 73 -5.28 5.61 -0.27
N ILE A 74 -3.98 5.76 0.00
CA ILE A 74 -2.91 5.72 -1.02
C ILE A 74 -2.20 4.37 -0.92
N LEU A 75 -1.71 3.85 -2.05
CA LEU A 75 -0.89 2.66 -2.09
C LEU A 75 0.42 2.89 -1.32
N SER A 76 0.78 1.97 -0.42
CA SER A 76 2.11 1.99 0.18
C SER A 76 3.18 1.74 -0.89
N PHE A 77 4.41 2.20 -0.67
CA PHE A 77 5.51 2.02 -1.64
C PHE A 77 5.66 0.57 -2.10
N GLY A 78 5.57 -0.40 -1.17
CA GLY A 78 5.63 -1.82 -1.50
C GLY A 78 4.53 -2.26 -2.49
N GLN A 79 3.28 -1.85 -2.26
CA GLN A 79 2.16 -2.16 -3.16
C GLN A 79 2.26 -1.39 -4.49
N GLY A 80 2.71 -0.13 -4.44
CA GLY A 80 2.90 0.72 -5.60
C GLY A 80 3.96 0.19 -6.57
N VAL A 81 5.04 -0.43 -6.07
CA VAL A 81 6.06 -1.06 -6.93
C VAL A 81 5.47 -2.22 -7.73
N PHE A 82 4.65 -3.08 -7.13
CA PHE A 82 4.01 -4.19 -7.84
C PHE A 82 2.98 -3.70 -8.86
N PHE A 83 2.19 -2.69 -8.51
CA PHE A 83 1.24 -2.07 -9.44
C PHE A 83 1.95 -1.38 -10.63
N GLY A 84 3.03 -0.65 -10.34
CA GLY A 84 3.87 -0.01 -11.35
C GLY A 84 4.53 -1.03 -12.29
N MET A 85 5.08 -2.10 -11.72
CA MET A 85 5.69 -3.18 -12.50
C MET A 85 4.64 -3.86 -13.40
N GLY A 86 3.49 -4.24 -12.87
CA GLY A 86 2.42 -4.88 -13.66
C GLY A 86 1.88 -3.98 -14.77
N SER A 87 1.66 -2.69 -14.50
CA SER A 87 1.21 -1.75 -15.53
C SER A 87 2.26 -1.50 -16.62
N TYR A 88 3.55 -1.50 -16.26
CA TYR A 88 4.64 -1.44 -17.24
C TYR A 88 4.69 -2.67 -18.14
N MET A 89 4.55 -3.87 -17.56
CA MET A 89 4.48 -5.13 -18.31
C MET A 89 3.28 -5.15 -19.26
N MET A 90 2.10 -4.73 -18.80
CA MET A 90 0.90 -4.60 -19.63
C MET A 90 1.07 -3.55 -20.75
N ALA A 91 1.69 -2.40 -20.44
CA ALA A 91 1.94 -1.37 -21.44
C ALA A 91 2.89 -1.84 -22.56
N MET A 92 3.90 -2.65 -22.23
CA MET A 92 4.76 -3.27 -23.26
C MET A 92 3.99 -4.24 -24.15
N PHE A 93 3.21 -5.14 -23.55
CA PHE A 93 2.40 -6.10 -24.29
C PHE A 93 1.45 -5.39 -25.27
N LEU A 94 0.71 -4.39 -24.79
CA LEU A 94 -0.20 -3.64 -25.64
C LEU A 94 0.52 -2.90 -26.77
N LYS A 95 1.73 -2.38 -26.52
CA LYS A 95 2.53 -1.74 -27.58
C LYS A 95 3.00 -2.75 -28.63
N LEU A 96 3.47 -3.92 -28.21
CA LEU A 96 3.89 -4.98 -29.13
C LEU A 96 2.71 -5.55 -29.92
N GLU A 97 1.57 -5.79 -29.27
CA GLU A 97 0.33 -6.22 -29.92
C GLU A 97 -0.18 -5.17 -30.93
N SER A 98 -0.08 -3.88 -30.59
CA SER A 98 -0.47 -2.79 -31.51
C SER A 98 0.46 -2.61 -32.70
N ALA A 99 1.74 -2.98 -32.55
CA ALA A 99 2.74 -2.94 -33.62
C ALA A 99 2.69 -4.19 -34.51
N ALA A 100 2.20 -5.32 -33.98
CA ALA A 100 1.96 -6.55 -34.73
C ALA A 100 0.72 -6.49 -35.62
N ASN A 101 -0.30 -5.70 -35.23
CA ASN A 101 -1.54 -5.58 -35.98
C ASN A 101 -1.54 -4.39 -36.95
N PRO A 102 -1.78 -4.61 -38.26
CA PRO A 102 -1.66 -3.55 -39.27
C PRO A 102 -2.75 -2.46 -39.19
N ASP A 103 -3.90 -2.78 -38.61
CA ASP A 103 -5.09 -1.90 -38.60
C ASP A 103 -5.25 -1.10 -37.29
N SER A 104 -4.34 -1.26 -36.32
CA SER A 104 -4.64 -0.95 -34.91
C SER A 104 -4.01 0.33 -34.37
N SER A 105 -3.03 0.94 -35.05
CA SER A 105 -2.33 2.10 -34.49
C SER A 105 -1.65 2.99 -35.52
N SER A 106 -1.37 4.24 -35.14
CA SER A 106 -0.43 5.12 -35.86
C SER A 106 0.97 4.51 -35.98
N SER A 107 1.26 3.47 -35.18
CA SER A 107 2.59 2.89 -35.10
C SER A 107 2.97 1.98 -36.24
N THR A 108 1.99 1.33 -36.83
CA THR A 108 2.20 0.50 -38.01
C THR A 108 2.57 1.38 -39.22
N ALA A 109 2.02 2.59 -39.33
CA ALA A 109 2.28 3.46 -40.49
C ALA A 109 3.73 3.99 -40.51
N LEU A 110 4.27 4.37 -39.36
CA LEU A 110 5.66 4.79 -39.23
C LEU A 110 6.61 3.60 -39.39
N SER A 111 6.36 2.49 -38.70
CA SER A 111 7.18 1.29 -38.79
C SER A 111 7.19 0.68 -40.19
N ALA A 112 6.09 0.76 -40.94
CA ALA A 112 6.04 0.37 -42.36
C ALA A 112 6.82 1.33 -43.26
N TYR A 113 6.83 2.64 -42.97
CA TYR A 113 7.61 3.63 -43.73
C TYR A 113 9.13 3.41 -43.58
N PHE A 114 9.60 3.04 -42.39
CA PHE A 114 11.01 2.79 -42.10
C PHE A 114 11.44 1.32 -42.31
N GLY A 115 10.54 0.43 -42.74
CA GLY A 115 10.84 -0.99 -42.96
C GLY A 115 11.04 -1.82 -41.68
N ALA A 116 10.65 -1.29 -40.52
CA ALA A 116 10.81 -1.86 -39.19
C ALA A 116 9.51 -2.51 -38.69
N ALA A 117 8.94 -3.42 -39.49
CA ALA A 117 7.64 -4.04 -39.21
C ALA A 117 7.65 -4.80 -37.87
N GLY A 118 6.70 -4.48 -36.98
CA GLY A 118 6.58 -5.09 -35.65
C GLY A 118 7.31 -4.35 -34.52
N LEU A 119 8.05 -3.27 -34.80
CA LEU A 119 8.61 -2.41 -33.75
C LEU A 119 7.62 -1.31 -33.34
N PRO A 120 7.53 -0.98 -32.03
CA PRO A 120 6.77 0.18 -31.57
C PRO A 120 7.34 1.53 -32.07
N ASP A 121 6.46 2.51 -32.30
CA ASP A 121 6.78 3.86 -32.82
C ASP A 121 7.97 4.56 -32.16
N PHE A 122 8.01 4.52 -30.83
CA PHE A 122 9.01 5.25 -30.06
C PHE A 122 10.42 4.66 -30.24
N MET A 123 10.51 3.37 -30.57
CA MET A 123 11.79 2.71 -30.86
C MET A 123 12.31 3.18 -32.23
N VAL A 124 11.43 3.27 -33.22
CA VAL A 124 11.76 3.80 -34.55
C VAL A 124 12.19 5.28 -34.47
N TRP A 125 11.51 6.10 -33.68
CA TRP A 125 11.92 7.50 -33.42
C TRP A 125 13.29 7.61 -32.72
N ASN A 126 13.69 6.59 -31.96
CA ASN A 126 14.98 6.55 -31.30
C ASN A 126 16.05 5.81 -32.12
N SER A 127 15.76 5.52 -33.40
CA SER A 127 16.66 4.79 -34.32
C SER A 127 17.06 3.41 -33.79
N VAL A 128 16.17 2.75 -33.04
CA VAL A 128 16.32 1.36 -32.62
C VAL A 128 15.84 0.47 -33.76
N GLU A 129 16.74 -0.38 -34.27
CA GLU A 129 16.51 -1.21 -35.46
C GLU A 129 15.95 -2.60 -35.12
N GLU A 130 16.22 -3.10 -33.91
CA GLU A 130 15.81 -4.42 -33.45
C GLU A 130 15.19 -4.36 -32.04
N LEU A 131 14.24 -5.24 -31.76
CA LEU A 131 13.62 -5.32 -30.45
C LEU A 131 14.64 -5.82 -29.41
N PRO A 132 14.83 -5.12 -28.27
CA PRO A 132 15.71 -5.60 -27.21
C PRO A 132 15.28 -6.97 -26.66
N TRP A 133 16.24 -7.84 -26.35
CA TRP A 133 15.99 -9.20 -25.84
C TRP A 133 15.08 -9.26 -24.60
N PHE A 134 15.13 -8.24 -23.73
CA PHE A 134 14.27 -8.18 -22.54
C PHE A 134 12.82 -7.76 -22.84
N TRP A 135 12.53 -7.27 -24.06
CA TRP A 135 11.17 -6.99 -24.53
C TRP A 135 10.48 -8.22 -25.15
N GLU A 136 11.26 -9.19 -25.63
CA GLU A 136 10.79 -10.40 -26.31
C GLU A 136 9.76 -11.21 -25.49
N PRO A 137 9.87 -11.37 -24.16
CA PRO A 137 8.87 -12.10 -23.36
C PRO A 137 7.50 -11.44 -23.35
N PHE A 138 7.40 -10.13 -23.60
CA PHE A 138 6.14 -9.39 -23.59
C PHE A 138 5.30 -9.57 -24.85
N HIS A 139 5.71 -10.43 -25.79
CA HIS A 139 4.80 -10.94 -26.82
C HIS A 139 3.75 -11.90 -26.25
N TYR A 140 4.02 -12.49 -25.08
CA TYR A 140 3.15 -13.48 -24.52
C TYR A 140 2.29 -12.93 -23.38
N ALA A 141 0.96 -13.05 -23.53
CA ALA A 141 -0.01 -12.59 -22.53
C ALA A 141 0.19 -13.24 -21.14
N TRP A 142 0.77 -14.44 -21.07
CA TRP A 142 1.02 -15.13 -19.80
C TRP A 142 2.16 -14.50 -18.99
N VAL A 143 3.09 -13.78 -19.63
CA VAL A 143 4.14 -13.03 -18.93
C VAL A 143 3.56 -11.74 -18.35
N THR A 144 2.51 -11.19 -18.96
CA THR A 144 2.01 -9.84 -18.69
C THR A 144 0.80 -9.80 -17.76
N ILE A 145 0.05 -10.89 -17.70
CA ILE A 145 -1.06 -11.07 -16.77
C ILE A 145 -0.50 -11.65 -15.47
N PRO A 146 -0.57 -10.93 -14.33
CA PRO A 146 -0.31 -11.55 -13.04
C PRO A 146 -1.41 -12.59 -12.77
N ALA A 147 -1.01 -13.85 -12.58
CA ALA A 147 -1.89 -14.94 -12.15
C ALA A 147 -2.34 -14.77 -10.69
#